data_AF-A0A521H7W7-F1
#
_entry.id   AF-A0A521H7W7-F1
#
_cell.length_a   1.000
_cell.length_b   1.000
_cell.length_c   1.000
_cell.angle_alpha   90.00
_cell.angle_beta   90.00
_cell.angle_gamma   90.00
#
_symmetry.space_group_name_H-M   'P 1'
#
loop_
_entity.id
_entity.type
_entity.pdbx_description
1 polymer ?
#
loop_
_entity_poly.entity_id
_entity_poly.type
_entity_poly.pdbx_seq_one_letter_code
_entity_poly.pdbx_strand_id
1 'polypeptide(L)'
;MSKPRLRDLVARLQRRYGSPPAPMRDPLHLILWENIGYLCDDEQRGAAFEALRTRVGLDPKKIAAAPLAQLTEIARIGGIHPELRARRFREIARLALEQHGGDLKPLLALPPAQARKSFRAFPAIGEPGAEKILLFAQARPLLALESNGLRVLLRLGFGEEAPSYASSYKSVRMDLEPEIGDDCAFLTTAHQLLRRHGQELCRRSQPRCSECVLFSVCPYPSRVENG
;
A
#
# COMPACT_ATOMS: atom_id res chain seq x y z
N MET A 1 -16.32 -25.85 5.51
CA MET A 1 -16.41 -24.66 6.39
C MET A 1 -16.87 -23.49 5.53
N SER A 2 -17.82 -22.67 6.01
CA SER A 2 -18.20 -21.45 5.30
C SER A 2 -17.03 -20.47 5.27
N LYS A 3 -16.89 -19.70 4.18
CA LYS A 3 -15.86 -18.68 4.03
C LYS A 3 -16.05 -17.60 5.11
N PRO A 4 -15.01 -17.23 5.87
CA PRO A 4 -15.14 -16.19 6.90
C PRO A 4 -15.37 -14.82 6.24
N ARG A 5 -16.19 -13.96 6.85
CA ARG A 5 -16.39 -12.59 6.36
C ARG A 5 -15.15 -11.73 6.62
N LEU A 6 -14.81 -10.83 5.69
CA LEU A 6 -13.72 -9.86 5.79
C LEU A 6 -13.81 -9.04 7.08
N ARG A 7 -15.00 -8.56 7.47
CA ARG A 7 -15.18 -7.80 8.73
C ARG A 7 -14.79 -8.62 9.96
N ASP A 8 -15.13 -9.91 10.00
CA ASP A 8 -14.80 -10.79 11.13
C ASP A 8 -13.29 -11.08 11.18
N LEU A 9 -12.65 -11.22 10.02
CA LEU A 9 -11.20 -11.38 9.90
C LEU A 9 -10.46 -10.12 10.39
N VAL A 10 -10.87 -8.95 9.90
CA VAL A 10 -10.28 -7.66 10.29
C VAL A 10 -10.43 -7.42 11.80
N ALA A 11 -11.58 -7.75 12.39
CA ALA A 11 -11.78 -7.65 13.84
C ALA A 11 -10.82 -8.55 14.63
N ARG A 12 -10.54 -9.78 14.17
CA ARG A 12 -9.52 -10.65 14.78
C ARG A 12 -8.11 -10.07 14.66
N LEU A 13 -7.76 -9.53 13.48
CA LEU A 13 -6.46 -8.89 13.26
C LEU A 13 -6.29 -7.64 14.13
N GLN A 14 -7.33 -6.82 14.26
CA GLN A 14 -7.30 -5.62 15.10
C GLN A 14 -7.13 -5.95 16.58
N ARG A 15 -7.73 -7.04 17.08
CA ARG A 15 -7.46 -7.53 18.45
C ARG A 15 -6.00 -7.93 18.66
N ARG A 16 -5.31 -8.43 17.63
CA ARG A 16 -3.91 -8.88 17.71
C ARG A 16 -2.89 -7.76 17.57
N TYR A 17 -3.15 -6.80 16.68
CA TYR A 17 -2.20 -5.77 16.27
C TYR A 17 -2.54 -4.37 16.80
N GLY A 18 -3.72 -4.21 17.39
CA GLY A 18 -4.29 -2.91 17.72
C GLY A 18 -4.83 -2.18 16.49
N SER A 19 -5.29 -0.95 16.71
CA SER A 19 -5.66 -0.05 15.62
C SER A 19 -4.41 0.46 14.90
N PRO A 20 -4.33 0.37 13.56
CA PRO A 20 -3.20 0.92 12.82
C PRO A 20 -3.21 2.46 12.90
N PRO A 21 -2.04 3.11 12.68
CA PRO A 21 -1.98 4.57 12.62
C PRO A 21 -2.80 5.09 11.44
N ALA A 22 -3.33 6.30 11.59
CA ALA A 22 -4.03 6.99 10.51
C ALA A 22 -3.08 7.14 9.30
N PRO A 23 -3.54 6.81 8.07
CA PRO A 23 -2.70 6.98 6.90
C PRO A 23 -2.55 8.45 6.53
N MET A 24 -1.52 8.75 5.75
CA MET A 24 -1.50 9.99 4.96
C MET A 24 -2.66 9.97 3.96
N ARG A 25 -3.27 11.14 3.74
CA ARG A 25 -4.41 11.29 2.82
C ARG A 25 -4.09 12.12 1.58
N ASP A 26 -3.02 12.91 1.62
CA ASP A 26 -2.63 13.74 0.49
C ASP A 26 -2.05 12.86 -0.63
N PRO A 27 -2.59 12.94 -1.87
CA PRO A 27 -2.15 12.06 -2.96
C PRO A 27 -0.69 12.25 -3.36
N LEU A 28 -0.17 13.49 -3.32
CA LEU A 28 1.23 13.75 -3.63
C LEU A 28 2.14 13.12 -2.57
N HIS A 29 1.77 13.26 -1.29
CA HIS A 29 2.51 12.64 -0.20
C HIS A 29 2.51 11.10 -0.30
N LEU A 30 1.38 10.50 -0.70
CA LEU A 30 1.29 9.06 -0.93
C LEU A 30 2.17 8.61 -2.10
N ILE A 31 2.21 9.35 -3.21
CA ILE A 31 3.09 9.05 -4.35
C ILE A 31 4.57 9.13 -3.95
N LEU A 32 4.93 10.17 -3.19
CA LEU A 32 6.28 10.31 -2.64
C LEU A 32 6.61 9.16 -1.69
N TRP A 33 5.67 8.77 -0.80
CA TRP A 33 5.83 7.64 0.11
C TRP A 33 6.07 6.31 -0.61
N GLU A 34 5.40 6.06 -1.73
CA GLU A 34 5.64 4.86 -2.54
C GLU A 34 7.04 4.86 -3.15
N ASN A 35 7.55 6.02 -3.51
CA ASN A 35 8.86 6.17 -4.14
C ASN A 35 10.01 6.36 -3.15
N ILE A 36 9.75 6.73 -1.89
CA ILE A 36 10.78 7.12 -0.93
C ILE A 36 11.66 5.95 -0.51
N GLY A 37 11.14 4.72 -0.55
CA GLY A 37 11.85 3.54 -0.07
C GLY A 37 11.68 2.34 -1.01
N TYR A 38 12.75 1.57 -1.19
CA TYR A 38 12.72 0.33 -1.95
C TYR A 38 13.55 -0.75 -1.26
N LEU A 39 12.91 -1.91 -1.02
CA LEU A 39 13.45 -2.99 -0.19
C LEU A 39 13.98 -2.49 1.17
N CYS A 40 13.18 -1.65 1.84
CA CYS A 40 13.42 -1.16 3.19
C CYS A 40 12.22 -1.52 4.08
N ASP A 41 12.45 -1.61 5.38
CA ASP A 41 11.36 -1.75 6.35
C ASP A 41 10.58 -0.43 6.57
N ASP A 42 9.54 -0.48 7.39
CA ASP A 42 8.63 0.64 7.62
C ASP A 42 9.28 1.75 8.45
N GLU A 43 10.19 1.42 9.37
CA GLU A 43 10.92 2.38 10.19
C GLU A 43 11.88 3.18 9.32
N GLN A 44 12.69 2.50 8.51
CA GLN A 44 13.60 3.07 7.55
C GLN A 44 12.86 3.92 6.50
N ARG A 45 11.72 3.44 5.99
CA ARG A 45 10.87 4.23 5.07
C ARG A 45 10.35 5.51 5.73
N GLY A 46 9.87 5.39 6.97
CA GLY A 46 9.41 6.51 7.79
C GLY A 46 10.49 7.57 7.99
N ALA A 47 11.70 7.14 8.37
CA ALA A 47 12.85 8.01 8.55
C ALA A 47 13.25 8.74 7.24
N ALA A 48 13.23 8.04 6.11
CA ALA A 48 13.51 8.65 4.80
C ALA A 48 12.46 9.70 4.41
N PHE A 49 11.18 9.41 4.63
CA PHE A 49 10.10 10.34 4.32
C PHE A 49 10.14 11.58 5.22
N GLU A 50 10.42 11.37 6.51
CA GLU A 50 10.58 12.45 7.48
C GLU A 50 11.78 13.34 7.15
N ALA A 51 12.89 12.76 6.68
CA ALA A 51 14.04 13.50 6.18
C ALA A 51 13.69 14.35 4.94
N LEU A 52 12.88 13.82 4.00
CA LEU A 52 12.37 14.63 2.88
C LEU A 52 11.51 15.81 3.38
N ARG A 53 10.56 15.53 4.28
CA ARG A 53 9.65 16.53 4.84
C ARG A 53 10.37 17.67 5.54
N THR A 54 11.41 17.36 6.31
CA THR A 54 12.11 18.34 7.16
C THR A 54 13.24 19.07 6.44
N ARG A 55 14.00 18.38 5.57
CA ARG A 55 15.18 18.97 4.90
C ARG A 55 14.85 19.68 3.59
N VAL A 56 13.73 19.34 2.95
CA VAL A 56 13.29 19.92 1.67
C VAL A 56 11.86 20.47 1.78
N GLY A 57 10.95 19.71 2.37
CA GLY A 57 9.52 19.97 2.35
C GLY A 57 8.79 19.12 1.31
N LEU A 58 7.48 18.99 1.47
CA LEU A 58 6.62 18.18 0.58
C LEU A 58 5.92 19.00 -0.52
N ASP A 59 6.20 20.30 -0.58
CA ASP A 59 5.73 21.16 -1.66
C ASP A 59 6.47 20.82 -2.97
N PRO A 60 5.76 20.58 -4.10
CA PRO A 60 6.40 20.16 -5.33
C PRO A 60 7.36 21.21 -5.92
N LYS A 61 7.14 22.52 -5.69
CA LYS A 61 8.11 23.55 -6.10
C LYS A 61 9.44 23.40 -5.35
N LYS A 62 9.37 23.14 -4.05
CA LYS A 62 10.57 22.90 -3.22
C LYS A 62 11.32 21.64 -3.66
N ILE A 63 10.60 20.55 -3.89
CA ILE A 63 11.21 19.29 -4.35
C ILE A 63 11.84 19.45 -5.74
N ALA A 64 11.18 20.13 -6.67
CA ALA A 64 11.69 20.35 -8.02
C ALA A 64 12.97 21.20 -8.04
N ALA A 65 13.06 22.19 -7.14
CA ALA A 65 14.20 23.10 -6.99
C ALA A 65 15.35 22.53 -6.13
N ALA A 66 15.10 21.48 -5.35
CA ALA A 66 16.11 20.91 -4.47
C ALA A 66 17.32 20.36 -5.26
N PRO A 67 18.56 20.56 -4.78
CA PRO A 67 19.74 19.96 -5.39
C PRO A 67 19.61 18.44 -5.46
N LEU A 68 19.92 17.85 -6.62
CA LEU A 68 19.80 16.40 -6.80
C LEU A 68 20.65 15.63 -5.78
N ALA A 69 21.83 16.16 -5.41
CA ALA A 69 22.69 15.57 -4.38
C ALA A 69 21.99 15.47 -3.01
N GLN A 70 21.22 16.50 -2.61
CA GLN A 70 20.46 16.50 -1.37
C GLN A 70 19.35 15.43 -1.39
N LEU A 71 18.64 15.32 -2.51
CA LEU A 71 17.60 14.31 -2.71
C LEU A 71 18.17 12.89 -2.71
N THR A 72 19.36 12.68 -3.31
CA THR A 72 20.07 11.41 -3.29
C THR A 72 20.47 11.02 -1.87
N GLU A 73 20.94 11.97 -1.06
CA GLU A 73 21.30 11.69 0.33
C GLU A 73 20.07 11.26 1.16
N ILE A 74 18.94 11.93 0.98
CA ILE A 74 17.67 11.52 1.60
C ILE A 74 17.24 10.14 1.10
N ALA A 75 17.38 9.89 -0.21
CA ALA A 75 17.03 8.60 -0.79
C ALA A 75 17.90 7.47 -0.24
N ARG A 76 19.18 7.68 0.10
CA ARG A 76 20.04 6.63 0.70
C ARG A 76 19.44 6.04 1.98
N ILE A 77 18.75 6.86 2.77
CA ILE A 77 18.03 6.39 3.96
C ILE A 77 17.01 5.32 3.58
N GLY A 78 16.28 5.49 2.47
CA GLY A 78 15.25 4.55 1.99
C GLY A 78 15.76 3.32 1.23
N GLY A 79 17.05 2.99 1.31
CA GLY A 79 17.60 1.74 0.77
C GLY A 79 18.26 1.87 -0.60
N ILE A 80 18.02 0.90 -1.49
CA ILE A 80 18.80 0.75 -2.73
C ILE A 80 18.36 1.72 -3.84
N HIS A 81 19.22 1.91 -4.85
CA HIS A 81 19.03 2.82 -5.99
C HIS A 81 18.69 4.29 -5.63
N PRO A 82 19.44 4.92 -4.70
CA PRO A 82 19.11 6.26 -4.22
C PRO A 82 19.14 7.33 -5.34
N GLU A 83 20.08 7.25 -6.29
CA GLU A 83 20.18 8.22 -7.40
C GLU A 83 18.97 8.13 -8.33
N LEU A 84 18.44 6.92 -8.58
CA LEU A 84 17.23 6.72 -9.37
C LEU A 84 16.01 7.29 -8.64
N ARG A 85 15.87 7.01 -7.33
CA ARG A 85 14.75 7.51 -6.52
C ARG A 85 14.78 9.04 -6.39
N ALA A 86 15.95 9.64 -6.22
CA ALA A 86 16.11 11.09 -6.22
C ALA A 86 15.64 11.75 -7.53
N ARG A 87 15.97 11.15 -8.68
CA ARG A 87 15.43 11.60 -9.98
C ARG A 87 13.91 11.48 -10.06
N ARG A 88 13.34 10.38 -9.55
CA ARG A 88 11.88 10.20 -9.48
C ARG A 88 11.20 11.25 -8.60
N PHE A 89 11.78 11.66 -7.47
CA PHE A 89 11.19 12.71 -6.64
C PHE A 89 11.04 14.02 -7.43
N ARG A 90 12.08 14.44 -8.17
CA ARG A 90 12.00 15.62 -9.04
C ARG A 90 11.00 15.44 -10.17
N GLU A 91 10.95 14.25 -10.78
CA GLU A 91 9.99 13.95 -11.83
C GLU A 91 8.54 14.01 -11.33
N ILE A 92 8.24 13.42 -10.17
CA ILE A 92 6.93 13.50 -9.50
C ILE A 92 6.54 14.95 -9.27
N ALA A 93 7.46 15.75 -8.71
CA ALA A 93 7.23 17.16 -8.45
C ALA A 93 6.97 17.96 -9.73
N ARG A 94 7.75 17.70 -10.79
CA ARG A 94 7.58 18.31 -12.11
C ARG A 94 6.22 17.97 -12.73
N LEU A 95 5.84 16.70 -12.74
CA LEU A 95 4.55 16.24 -13.26
C LEU A 95 3.38 16.88 -12.49
N ALA A 96 3.48 16.94 -11.16
CA ALA A 96 2.46 17.58 -10.33
C ALA A 96 2.30 19.07 -10.70
N LEU A 97 3.39 19.80 -10.92
CA LEU A 97 3.35 21.21 -11.31
C LEU A 97 2.81 21.42 -12.72
N GLU A 98 3.38 20.72 -13.71
CA GLU A 98 3.08 20.94 -15.12
C GLU A 98 1.68 20.46 -15.52
N GLN A 99 1.22 19.33 -14.97
CA GLN A 99 -0.05 18.71 -15.38
C GLN A 99 -1.21 19.06 -14.44
N HIS A 100 -0.92 19.47 -13.21
CA HIS A 100 -1.93 19.61 -12.16
C HIS A 100 -1.78 20.88 -11.32
N GLY A 101 -0.92 21.82 -11.71
CA GLY A 101 -0.74 23.10 -10.99
C GLY A 101 -0.17 22.97 -9.58
N GLY A 102 0.38 21.80 -9.24
CA GLY A 102 0.96 21.50 -7.92
C GLY A 102 0.00 20.88 -6.91
N ASP A 103 -1.29 20.67 -7.24
CA ASP A 103 -2.26 20.01 -6.36
C ASP A 103 -2.91 18.81 -7.05
N LEU A 104 -2.82 17.64 -6.42
CA LEU A 104 -3.37 16.39 -6.94
C LEU A 104 -4.75 16.04 -6.35
N LYS A 105 -5.26 16.78 -5.37
CA LYS A 105 -6.58 16.54 -4.77
C LYS A 105 -7.73 16.57 -5.79
N PRO A 106 -7.74 17.44 -6.83
CA PRO A 106 -8.79 17.40 -7.84
C PRO A 106 -8.92 16.05 -8.56
N LEU A 107 -7.83 15.27 -8.65
CA LEU A 107 -7.85 13.94 -9.26
C LEU A 107 -8.72 12.93 -8.49
N LEU A 108 -8.94 13.16 -7.19
CA LEU A 108 -9.77 12.29 -6.35
C LEU A 108 -11.25 12.34 -6.74
N ALA A 109 -11.70 13.48 -7.28
CA ALA A 109 -13.07 13.70 -7.72
C ALA A 109 -13.36 13.12 -9.13
N LEU A 110 -12.33 12.75 -9.89
CA LEU A 110 -12.51 12.19 -11.23
C LEU A 110 -13.24 10.84 -11.20
N PRO A 111 -13.88 10.41 -12.30
CA PRO A 111 -14.39 9.06 -12.46
C PRO A 111 -13.31 7.99 -12.19
N PRO A 112 -13.64 6.80 -11.65
CA PRO A 112 -12.64 5.91 -11.05
C PRO A 112 -11.56 5.46 -12.03
N ALA A 113 -11.94 5.18 -13.28
CA ALA A 113 -10.99 4.79 -14.32
C ALA A 113 -10.04 5.95 -14.71
N GLN A 114 -10.55 7.18 -14.74
CA GLN A 114 -9.75 8.36 -15.07
C GLN A 114 -8.80 8.71 -13.93
N ALA A 115 -9.27 8.70 -12.67
CA ALA A 115 -8.43 8.94 -11.50
C ALA A 115 -7.27 7.93 -11.43
N ARG A 116 -7.55 6.63 -11.61
CA ARG A 116 -6.51 5.59 -11.64
C ARG A 116 -5.51 5.82 -12.78
N LYS A 117 -5.99 6.18 -13.97
CA LYS A 117 -5.13 6.51 -15.12
C LYS A 117 -4.21 7.69 -14.81
N SER A 118 -4.73 8.76 -14.20
CA SER A 118 -3.93 9.94 -13.82
C SER A 118 -2.86 9.60 -12.80
N PHE A 119 -3.18 8.85 -11.73
CA PHE A 119 -2.17 8.46 -10.74
C PHE A 119 -1.11 7.51 -11.30
N ARG A 120 -1.48 6.63 -12.24
CA ARG A 120 -0.53 5.72 -12.92
C ARG A 120 0.45 6.44 -13.86
N ALA A 121 0.24 7.72 -14.16
CA ALA A 121 1.21 8.51 -14.91
C ALA A 121 2.46 8.86 -14.07
N PHE A 122 2.38 8.75 -12.74
CA PHE A 122 3.50 9.03 -11.85
C PHE A 122 4.48 7.83 -11.77
N PRO A 123 5.79 8.10 -11.61
CA PRO A 123 6.80 7.06 -11.48
C PRO A 123 6.48 6.02 -10.40
N ALA A 124 6.68 4.75 -10.76
CA ALA A 124 6.48 3.58 -9.88
C ALA A 124 5.06 3.42 -9.30
N ILE A 125 4.04 4.10 -9.87
CA ILE A 125 2.64 3.90 -9.48
C ILE A 125 1.95 2.97 -10.48
N GLY A 126 1.78 1.70 -10.08
CA GLY A 126 0.95 0.72 -10.79
C GLY A 126 -0.53 0.81 -10.42
N GLU A 127 -1.34 -0.08 -10.98
CA GLU A 127 -2.77 -0.20 -10.66
C GLU A 127 -3.05 -0.29 -9.14
N PRO A 128 -2.36 -1.16 -8.36
CA PRO A 128 -2.61 -1.26 -6.92
C PRO A 128 -2.17 0.00 -6.16
N GLY A 129 -1.15 0.71 -6.67
CA GLY A 129 -0.68 1.96 -6.08
C GLY A 129 -1.69 3.09 -6.26
N ALA A 130 -2.24 3.24 -7.46
CA ALA A 130 -3.29 4.21 -7.75
C ALA A 130 -4.56 3.92 -6.92
N GLU A 131 -4.92 2.65 -6.78
CA GLU A 131 -6.02 2.19 -5.95
C GLU A 131 -5.78 2.48 -4.46
N LYS A 132 -4.57 2.23 -3.96
CA LYS A 132 -4.20 2.59 -2.58
C LYS A 132 -4.29 4.08 -2.34
N ILE A 133 -3.85 4.92 -3.29
CA ILE A 133 -3.97 6.38 -3.19
C ILE A 133 -5.45 6.77 -3.03
N LEU A 134 -6.33 6.23 -3.88
CA LEU A 134 -7.76 6.51 -3.81
C LEU A 134 -8.40 6.04 -2.50
N LEU A 135 -8.01 4.87 -2.00
CA LEU A 135 -8.49 4.35 -0.71
C LEU A 135 -8.02 5.23 0.46
N PHE A 136 -6.71 5.50 0.55
CA PHE A 136 -6.11 6.19 1.69
C PHE A 136 -6.51 7.67 1.73
N ALA A 137 -6.73 8.29 0.57
CA ALA A 137 -7.33 9.61 0.45
C ALA A 137 -8.84 9.65 0.78
N GLN A 138 -9.45 8.49 1.12
CA GLN A 138 -10.88 8.32 1.39
C GLN A 138 -11.78 8.71 0.21
N ALA A 139 -11.26 8.61 -1.02
CA ALA A 139 -11.95 9.01 -2.22
C ALA A 139 -12.73 7.86 -2.87
N ARG A 140 -12.31 6.60 -2.66
CA ARG A 140 -12.99 5.42 -3.18
C ARG A 140 -12.94 4.24 -2.21
N PRO A 141 -14.06 3.57 -1.95
CA PRO A 141 -14.09 2.38 -1.11
C PRO A 141 -13.72 1.16 -1.95
N LEU A 142 -12.43 0.84 -1.97
CA LEU A 142 -11.90 -0.35 -2.63
C LEU A 142 -10.77 -0.92 -1.78
N LEU A 143 -10.69 -2.24 -1.65
CA LEU A 143 -9.58 -2.86 -0.92
C LEU A 143 -8.36 -3.00 -1.84
N ALA A 144 -7.51 -1.97 -1.88
CA ALA A 144 -6.21 -2.07 -2.53
C ALA A 144 -5.36 -3.08 -1.76
N LEU A 145 -4.77 -4.07 -2.42
CA LEU A 145 -3.91 -5.06 -1.75
C LEU A 145 -2.50 -4.95 -2.33
N GLU A 146 -1.50 -5.08 -1.48
CA GLU A 146 -0.14 -5.42 -1.91
C GLU A 146 0.10 -6.93 -1.77
N SER A 147 1.28 -7.41 -2.17
CA SER A 147 1.60 -8.84 -2.20
C SER A 147 1.43 -9.57 -0.85
N ASN A 148 1.62 -8.90 0.29
CA ASN A 148 1.40 -9.50 1.60
C ASN A 148 -0.08 -9.68 1.92
N GLY A 149 -0.87 -8.61 1.79
CA GLY A 149 -2.32 -8.68 2.01
C GLY A 149 -3.01 -9.61 1.02
N LEU A 150 -2.60 -9.58 -0.25
CA LEU A 150 -3.12 -10.46 -1.29
C LEU A 150 -2.90 -11.94 -0.94
N ARG A 151 -1.69 -12.30 -0.51
CA ARG A 151 -1.36 -13.67 -0.07
C ARG A 151 -2.19 -14.11 1.13
N VAL A 152 -2.42 -13.22 2.10
CA VAL A 152 -3.27 -13.53 3.26
C VAL A 152 -4.68 -13.90 2.81
N LEU A 153 -5.29 -13.10 1.93
CA LEU A 153 -6.65 -13.37 1.47
C LEU A 153 -6.74 -14.64 0.61
N LEU A 154 -5.78 -14.87 -0.30
CA LEU A 154 -5.71 -16.12 -1.07
C LEU A 154 -5.67 -17.35 -0.15
N ARG A 155 -4.84 -17.32 0.90
CA ARG A 155 -4.74 -18.41 1.88
C ARG A 155 -5.98 -18.57 2.75
N LEU A 156 -6.75 -17.50 2.95
CA LEU A 156 -8.04 -17.53 3.65
C LEU A 156 -9.19 -18.01 2.76
N GLY A 157 -8.90 -18.36 1.49
CA GLY A 157 -9.89 -18.86 0.53
C GLY A 157 -10.61 -17.77 -0.24
N PHE A 158 -10.07 -16.55 -0.29
CA PHE A 158 -10.57 -15.51 -1.17
C PHE A 158 -9.90 -15.60 -2.54
N GLY A 159 -10.71 -15.70 -3.60
CA GLY A 159 -10.23 -15.86 -4.97
C GLY A 159 -9.34 -17.09 -5.18
N GLU A 160 -8.62 -17.08 -6.29
CA GLU A 160 -7.73 -18.16 -6.74
C GLU A 160 -6.35 -17.60 -7.05
N GLU A 161 -5.30 -18.32 -6.62
CA GLU A 161 -3.92 -17.96 -6.94
C GLU A 161 -3.63 -18.31 -8.39
N ALA A 162 -3.06 -17.34 -9.11
CA ALA A 162 -2.81 -17.42 -10.55
C ALA A 162 -1.35 -17.07 -10.88
N PRO A 163 -0.85 -17.38 -12.09
CA PRO A 163 0.57 -17.23 -12.44
C PRO A 163 1.14 -15.80 -12.31
N SER A 164 0.26 -14.78 -12.32
CA SER A 164 0.65 -13.39 -12.18
C SER A 164 -0.02 -12.74 -10.97
N TYR A 165 0.66 -11.74 -10.42
CA TYR A 165 0.11 -10.85 -9.39
C TYR A 165 -1.22 -10.23 -9.85
N ALA A 166 -1.27 -9.73 -11.08
CA ALA A 166 -2.44 -9.04 -11.61
C ALA A 166 -3.67 -9.97 -11.71
N SER A 167 -3.44 -11.22 -12.15
CA SER A 167 -4.51 -12.24 -12.25
C SER A 167 -5.02 -12.63 -10.86
N SER A 168 -4.13 -12.89 -9.91
CA SER A 168 -4.50 -13.22 -8.53
C SER A 168 -5.24 -12.05 -7.87
N TYR A 169 -4.75 -10.83 -8.06
CA TYR A 169 -5.38 -9.61 -7.54
C TYR A 169 -6.79 -9.42 -8.10
N LYS A 170 -6.99 -9.63 -9.40
CA LYS A 170 -8.32 -9.57 -10.04
C LYS A 170 -9.26 -10.63 -9.45
N SER A 171 -8.78 -11.86 -9.27
CA SER A 171 -9.57 -12.96 -8.70
C SER A 171 -10.06 -12.63 -7.28
N VAL A 172 -9.15 -12.18 -6.40
CA VAL A 172 -9.50 -11.76 -5.03
C VAL A 172 -10.47 -10.58 -5.03
N ARG A 173 -10.29 -9.60 -5.91
CA ARG A 173 -11.20 -8.45 -5.99
C ARG A 173 -12.62 -8.82 -6.38
N MET A 174 -12.79 -9.73 -7.34
CA MET A 174 -14.11 -10.20 -7.77
C MET A 174 -14.81 -10.94 -6.63
N ASP A 175 -14.07 -11.80 -5.92
CA ASP A 175 -14.62 -12.58 -4.82
C ASP A 175 -14.97 -11.73 -3.58
N LEU A 176 -14.25 -10.61 -3.37
CA LEU A 176 -14.55 -9.65 -2.30
C LEU A 176 -15.65 -8.65 -2.65
N GLU A 177 -16.05 -8.51 -3.91
CA GLU A 177 -17.02 -7.49 -4.34
C GLU A 177 -18.29 -7.43 -3.47
N PRO A 178 -18.89 -8.57 -3.04
CA PRO A 178 -20.06 -8.56 -2.16
C PRO A 178 -19.76 -8.06 -0.73
N GLU A 179 -18.50 -8.04 -0.31
CA GLU A 179 -18.04 -7.61 1.01
C GLU A 179 -17.52 -6.16 1.03
N ILE A 180 -17.25 -5.57 -0.14
CA ILE A 180 -16.82 -4.18 -0.25
C ILE A 180 -18.03 -3.27 -0.06
N GLY A 181 -18.17 -2.73 1.15
CA GLY A 181 -19.08 -1.63 1.45
C GLY A 181 -18.51 -0.27 1.02
N ASP A 182 -19.12 0.82 1.50
CA ASP A 182 -18.74 2.21 1.24
C ASP A 182 -17.77 2.82 2.27
N ASP A 183 -17.39 2.03 3.29
CA ASP A 183 -16.58 2.46 4.43
C ASP A 183 -15.07 2.45 4.11
N CYS A 184 -14.57 3.56 3.56
CA CYS A 184 -13.14 3.74 3.28
C CYS A 184 -12.25 3.60 4.54
N ALA A 185 -12.75 3.96 5.73
CA ALA A 185 -11.98 3.89 6.96
C ALA A 185 -11.76 2.44 7.40
N PHE A 186 -12.81 1.62 7.32
CA PHE A 186 -12.71 0.18 7.50
C PHE A 186 -11.76 -0.46 6.47
N LEU A 187 -11.91 -0.13 5.19
CA LEU A 187 -11.08 -0.71 4.13
C LEU A 187 -9.59 -0.31 4.24
N THR A 188 -9.32 0.91 4.70
CA THR A 188 -7.97 1.38 5.04
C THR A 188 -7.38 0.54 6.19
N THR A 189 -8.16 0.34 7.25
CA THR A 189 -7.76 -0.50 8.39
C THR A 189 -7.50 -1.93 7.95
N ALA A 190 -8.39 -2.48 7.11
CA ALA A 190 -8.26 -3.81 6.53
C ALA A 190 -6.96 -3.95 5.72
N HIS A 191 -6.66 -2.98 4.83
CA HIS A 191 -5.40 -2.95 4.08
C HIS A 191 -4.18 -3.05 5.01
N GLN A 192 -4.10 -2.16 6.00
CA GLN A 192 -2.94 -2.05 6.89
C GLN A 192 -2.76 -3.32 7.73
N LEU A 193 -3.85 -3.87 8.27
CA LEU A 193 -3.82 -5.09 9.08
C LEU A 193 -3.50 -6.34 8.27
N LEU A 194 -4.06 -6.49 7.07
CA LEU A 194 -3.75 -7.61 6.17
C LEU A 194 -2.29 -7.58 5.72
N ARG A 195 -1.77 -6.39 5.37
CA ARG A 195 -0.36 -6.18 5.06
C ARG A 195 0.53 -6.61 6.22
N ARG A 196 0.28 -6.06 7.42
CA ARG A 196 1.06 -6.35 8.62
C ARG A 196 1.03 -7.83 8.97
N HIS A 197 -0.15 -8.45 8.89
CA HIS A 197 -0.31 -9.87 9.14
C HIS A 197 0.50 -10.74 8.17
N GLY A 198 0.47 -10.39 6.88
CA GLY A 198 1.26 -11.07 5.85
C GLY A 198 2.77 -10.90 6.04
N GLN A 199 3.23 -9.75 6.54
CA GLN A 199 4.64 -9.50 6.84
C GLN A 199 5.12 -10.26 8.08
N GLU A 200 4.34 -10.23 9.16
CA GLU A 200 4.79 -10.73 10.46
C GLU A 200 4.58 -12.23 10.64
N LEU A 201 3.39 -12.76 10.28
CA LEU A 201 2.99 -14.14 10.58
C LEU A 201 2.72 -14.97 9.31
N CYS A 202 1.85 -14.49 8.42
CA CYS A 202 1.46 -15.19 7.20
C CYS A 202 2.48 -14.97 6.06
N ARG A 203 3.75 -15.24 6.36
CA ARG A 203 4.90 -15.07 5.46
C ARG A 203 4.83 -16.02 4.26
N ARG A 204 5.49 -15.65 3.17
CA ARG A 204 5.52 -16.48 1.94
C ARG A 204 6.08 -17.86 2.25
N SER A 205 7.24 -17.91 2.89
CA SER A 205 7.89 -19.12 3.38
C SER A 205 7.76 -19.21 4.89
N GLN A 206 7.58 -20.43 5.41
CA GLN A 206 7.50 -20.72 6.85
C GLN A 206 6.52 -19.79 7.61
N PRO A 207 5.23 -19.76 7.24
CA PRO A 207 4.24 -18.97 7.99
C PRO A 207 4.10 -19.50 9.42
N ARG A 208 3.94 -18.59 10.39
CA ARG A 208 3.80 -18.90 11.82
C ARG A 208 2.33 -19.22 12.15
N CYS A 209 1.84 -20.33 11.60
CA CYS A 209 0.41 -20.69 11.67
C CYS A 209 -0.09 -20.95 13.10
N SER A 210 0.74 -21.53 13.98
CA SER A 210 0.40 -21.79 15.39
C SER A 210 0.13 -20.50 16.18
N GLU A 211 0.72 -19.38 15.78
CA GLU A 211 0.52 -18.05 16.40
C GLU A 211 -0.56 -17.22 15.69
N CYS A 212 -1.15 -17.73 14.63
CA CYS A 212 -2.07 -16.99 13.79
C CYS A 212 -3.49 -16.95 14.37
N VAL A 213 -4.00 -15.75 14.69
CA VAL A 213 -5.37 -15.54 15.18
C VAL A 213 -6.48 -15.90 14.19
N LEU A 214 -6.11 -16.17 12.93
CA LEU A 214 -7.03 -16.61 11.88
C LEU A 214 -6.96 -18.13 11.65
N PHE A 215 -6.07 -18.86 12.34
CA PHE A 215 -5.81 -20.28 12.10
C PHE A 215 -7.07 -21.14 12.12
N SER A 216 -7.95 -20.93 13.10
CA SER A 216 -9.21 -21.70 13.26
C SER A 216 -10.16 -21.61 12.06
N VAL A 217 -10.02 -20.59 11.20
CA VAL A 217 -10.88 -20.35 10.03
C VAL A 217 -10.11 -20.38 8.72
N CYS A 218 -8.81 -20.68 8.75
CA CYS A 218 -7.93 -20.65 7.59
C CYS A 218 -7.91 -22.03 6.91
N PRO A 219 -8.29 -22.13 5.61
CA PRO A 219 -8.24 -23.39 4.88
C PRO A 219 -6.82 -23.76 4.41
N TYR A 220 -5.84 -22.86 4.53
CA TYR A 220 -4.47 -23.12 4.10
C TYR A 220 -3.84 -24.29 4.86
N PRO A 221 -3.31 -25.33 4.18
CA PRO A 221 -2.94 -26.61 4.79
C PRO A 221 -1.69 -26.58 5.68
N SER A 222 -1.09 -25.43 5.92
CA SER A 222 0.14 -25.32 6.69
C SER A 222 -0.09 -25.63 8.18
N ARG A 223 0.40 -26.80 8.59
CA ARG A 223 0.59 -27.26 9.98
C ARG A 223 2.07 -27.54 10.24
N VAL A 224 2.94 -26.56 10.09
CA VAL A 224 4.37 -26.78 10.35
C VAL A 224 4.72 -26.29 11.75
N GLU A 225 4.50 -27.17 12.73
CA GLU A 225 5.46 -27.39 13.80
C GLU A 225 6.38 -28.51 13.32
N ASN A 226 7.68 -28.24 13.25
CA ASN A 226 8.76 -29.23 13.39
C ASN A 226 10.10 -28.48 13.42
N GLY A 227 10.68 -28.38 14.61
CA GLY A 227 12.05 -27.94 14.88
C GLY A 227 12.18 -26.52 15.40
#